data_AF-A0A2V5UKK9-F1
#
_entry.id   AF-A0A2V5UKK9-F1
#
_cell.length_a   1.000
_cell.length_b   1.000
_cell.length_c   1.000
_cell.angle_alpha   90.00
_cell.angle_beta   90.00
_cell.angle_gamma   90.00
#
_symmetry.space_group_name_H-M   'P 1'
#
loop_
_entity.id
_entity.type
_entity.pdbx_description
1 polymer ?
#
loop_
_entity_poly.entity_id
_entity_poly.type
_entity_poly.pdbx_seq_one_letter_code
_entity_poly.pdbx_strand_id
1 'polypeptide(L)'
;MKFVLTPEEAQKPARAVAAYLRRQGMIVKPEATAWANAPYRTTLLARKAGLNALIEVQGAPDYTGSIKNLAVWLAATRLYVELYLATTTEATLQAGMLTEIEKDGIGLFLVEEDGHVSLSRKARNPALVVTPDPTIKMGNVKTEVMSAVRRFNEGDRKDGLRDMCELVERETEKVAVLALKKGWLSIGEDKIKKMDWANQINMLASGNSYNSGHSPLMDSNLKDDMHSFRGARNLVDHKVRSKREEIKRQRQFAERMMMGPRLVSELISLKRKIR
;
A
#
# COMPACT_ATOMS: atom_id res chain seq x y z
N MET A 1 13.47 32.84 -4.46
CA MET A 1 12.27 32.06 -4.90
C MET A 1 11.09 33.00 -4.83
N LYS A 2 10.31 33.14 -5.91
CA LYS A 2 9.13 34.03 -5.97
C LYS A 2 7.87 33.17 -5.85
N PHE A 3 6.92 33.63 -5.05
CA PHE A 3 5.56 33.08 -4.92
C PHE A 3 4.59 34.09 -5.54
N VAL A 4 3.59 33.60 -6.27
CA VAL A 4 2.56 34.40 -6.93
C VAL A 4 1.18 34.09 -6.33
N LEU A 5 0.95 32.84 -5.95
CA LEU A 5 -0.33 32.33 -5.44
C LEU A 5 -0.30 32.09 -3.92
N THR A 6 0.86 31.76 -3.34
CA THR A 6 0.99 31.50 -1.91
C THR A 6 0.75 32.79 -1.10
N PRO A 7 -0.19 32.78 -0.13
CA PRO A 7 -0.47 33.91 0.75
C PRO A 7 0.78 34.42 1.47
N GLU A 8 0.85 35.73 1.74
CA GLU A 8 2.03 36.40 2.27
C GLU A 8 2.53 35.77 3.58
N GLU A 9 1.59 35.46 4.48
CA GLU A 9 1.82 34.81 5.77
C GLU A 9 2.49 33.43 5.64
N ALA A 10 2.25 32.72 4.53
CA ALA A 10 2.83 31.41 4.27
C ALA A 10 4.18 31.48 3.52
N GLN A 11 4.59 32.64 2.98
CA GLN A 11 5.80 32.73 2.16
C GLN A 11 7.09 32.56 2.97
N LYS A 12 7.17 33.13 4.18
CA LYS A 12 8.35 32.95 5.06
C LYS A 12 8.55 31.47 5.41
N PRO A 13 7.56 30.73 5.94
CA PRO A 13 7.73 29.30 6.20
C PRO A 13 7.97 28.50 4.92
N ALA A 14 7.37 28.86 3.78
CA ALA A 14 7.62 28.18 2.52
C ALA A 14 9.09 28.29 2.07
N ARG A 15 9.72 29.46 2.26
CA ARG A 15 11.15 29.64 1.98
C ARG A 15 12.02 28.78 2.89
N ALA A 16 11.68 28.70 4.19
CA ALA A 16 12.40 27.88 5.16
C ALA A 16 12.33 26.38 4.79
N VAL A 17 11.13 25.86 4.51
CA VAL A 17 10.93 24.47 4.08
C VAL A 17 11.65 24.19 2.77
N ALA A 18 11.58 25.09 1.79
CA ALA A 18 12.31 24.94 0.53
C ALA A 18 13.84 24.85 0.75
N ALA A 19 14.40 25.68 1.64
CA ALA A 19 15.81 25.63 2.00
C ALA A 19 16.17 24.32 2.71
N TYR A 20 15.34 23.87 3.66
CA TYR A 20 15.49 22.58 4.33
C TYR A 20 15.53 21.42 3.32
N LEU A 21 14.55 21.31 2.43
CA LEU A 21 14.48 20.23 1.44
C LEU A 21 15.65 20.26 0.44
N ARG A 22 16.14 21.45 0.06
CA ARG A 22 17.35 21.59 -0.77
C ARG A 22 18.60 21.10 -0.07
N ARG A 23 18.76 21.38 1.24
CA ARG A 23 19.86 20.80 2.04
C ARG A 23 19.78 19.28 2.10
N GLN A 24 18.58 18.72 2.05
CA GLN A 24 18.36 17.26 1.90
C GLN A 24 18.60 16.74 0.47
N GLY A 25 19.09 17.58 -0.45
CA GLY A 25 19.40 17.21 -1.83
C GLY A 25 18.18 17.05 -2.73
N MET A 26 17.06 17.71 -2.41
CA MET A 26 15.86 17.73 -3.26
C MET A 26 15.86 18.93 -4.21
N ILE A 27 15.34 18.74 -5.42
CA ILE A 27 15.05 19.83 -6.35
C ILE A 27 13.67 20.39 -6.00
N VAL A 28 13.60 21.67 -5.62
CA VAL A 28 12.36 22.33 -5.14
C VAL A 28 11.89 23.39 -6.13
N LYS A 29 10.64 23.28 -6.57
CA LYS A 29 9.92 24.26 -7.41
C LYS A 29 8.73 24.83 -6.64
N PRO A 30 8.54 26.16 -6.60
CA PRO A 30 7.33 26.76 -6.04
C PRO A 30 6.14 26.59 -6.99
N GLU A 31 4.95 26.46 -6.44
CA GLU A 31 3.66 26.60 -7.15
C GLU A 31 3.59 25.81 -8.46
N ALA A 32 4.12 24.59 -8.44
CA ALA A 32 4.21 23.72 -9.59
C ALA A 32 3.28 22.53 -9.42
N THR A 33 2.55 22.17 -10.48
CA THR A 33 1.78 20.93 -10.49
C THR A 33 2.72 19.74 -10.61
N ALA A 34 2.46 18.69 -9.84
CA ALA A 34 3.23 17.46 -9.91
C ALA A 34 2.96 16.69 -11.21
N TRP A 35 1.72 16.76 -11.69
CA TRP A 35 1.20 16.15 -12.91
C TRP A 35 0.21 17.08 -13.61
N ALA A 36 0.01 16.89 -14.91
CA ALA A 36 -0.88 17.74 -15.72
C ALA A 36 -2.35 17.69 -15.27
N ASN A 37 -2.80 16.57 -14.72
CA ASN A 37 -4.15 16.32 -14.25
C ASN A 37 -4.26 16.35 -12.70
N ALA A 38 -3.25 16.86 -11.99
CA ALA A 38 -3.34 16.99 -10.54
C ALA A 38 -4.48 17.95 -10.18
N PRO A 39 -5.39 17.59 -9.26
CA PRO A 39 -6.56 18.42 -8.94
C PRO A 39 -6.18 19.73 -8.25
N TYR A 40 -4.97 19.78 -7.70
CA TYR A 40 -4.49 20.88 -6.91
C TYR A 40 -2.99 21.10 -7.15
N ARG A 41 -2.59 22.37 -7.10
CA ARG A 41 -1.20 22.82 -7.18
C ARG A 41 -0.76 23.18 -5.77
N THR A 42 0.27 22.50 -5.27
CA THR A 42 0.80 22.78 -3.93
C THR A 42 1.79 23.94 -3.93
N THR A 43 1.96 24.56 -2.76
CA THR A 43 2.93 25.65 -2.55
C THR A 43 4.35 25.25 -2.94
N LEU A 44 4.82 24.04 -2.60
CA LEU A 44 6.10 23.50 -3.07
C LEU A 44 5.93 22.10 -3.68
N LEU A 45 6.72 21.84 -4.71
CA LEU A 45 6.98 20.53 -5.27
C LEU A 45 8.48 20.23 -5.12
N ALA A 46 8.82 19.22 -4.33
CA ALA A 46 10.18 18.75 -4.15
C ALA A 46 10.38 17.36 -4.79
N ARG A 47 11.55 17.13 -5.39
CA ARG A 47 11.86 15.87 -6.09
C ARG A 47 13.23 15.32 -5.72
N LYS A 48 13.31 14.02 -5.43
CA LYS A 48 14.58 13.30 -5.23
C LYS A 48 14.43 11.82 -5.59
N ALA A 49 15.32 11.31 -6.45
CA ALA A 49 15.42 9.88 -6.78
C ALA A 49 14.07 9.20 -7.12
N GLY A 50 13.18 9.90 -7.84
CA GLY A 50 11.86 9.39 -8.24
C GLY A 50 10.76 9.49 -7.19
N LEU A 51 11.04 10.03 -6.00
CA LEU A 51 10.03 10.47 -5.03
C LEU A 51 9.64 11.93 -5.33
N ASN A 52 8.35 12.19 -5.39
CA ASN A 52 7.79 13.54 -5.32
C ASN A 52 7.33 13.80 -3.87
N ALA A 53 7.67 14.96 -3.33
CA ALA A 53 7.06 15.47 -2.10
C ALA A 53 6.27 16.72 -2.45
N LEU A 54 4.98 16.72 -2.14
CA LEU A 54 4.07 17.84 -2.30
C LEU A 54 3.93 18.49 -0.94
N ILE A 55 4.17 19.79 -0.85
CA ILE A 55 4.11 20.50 0.42
C ILE A 55 3.16 21.67 0.25
N GLU A 56 2.09 21.66 1.04
CA GLU A 56 1.22 22.81 1.19
C GLU A 56 1.61 23.58 2.44
N VAL A 57 1.82 24.89 2.29
CA VAL A 57 2.32 25.74 3.37
C VAL A 57 1.23 26.72 3.74
N GLN A 58 0.84 26.72 5.01
CA GLN A 58 -0.29 27.49 5.50
C GLN A 58 0.12 28.34 6.70
N GLY A 59 -0.31 29.60 6.73
CA GLY A 59 -0.17 30.47 7.90
C GLY A 59 -1.11 30.02 9.03
N ALA A 60 -2.39 29.83 8.68
CA ALA A 60 -3.38 29.17 9.54
C ALA A 60 -3.65 27.75 9.01
N PRO A 61 -3.18 26.69 9.69
CA PRO A 61 -3.29 25.33 9.21
C PRO A 61 -4.76 24.88 9.21
N ASP A 62 -5.21 24.37 8.07
CA ASP A 62 -6.53 23.78 7.91
C ASP A 62 -6.46 22.54 7.01
N TYR A 63 -7.19 21.51 7.41
CA TYR A 63 -7.31 20.25 6.69
C TYR A 63 -8.73 20.00 6.18
N THR A 64 -9.30 21.00 5.50
CA THR A 64 -10.57 20.86 4.81
C THR A 64 -10.42 21.14 3.30
N GLY A 65 -11.47 20.84 2.53
CA GLY A 65 -11.53 21.16 1.10
C GLY A 65 -10.44 20.53 0.23
N SER A 66 -9.61 21.37 -0.40
CA SER A 66 -8.72 21.00 -1.50
C SER A 66 -7.59 20.03 -1.13
N ILE A 67 -7.02 20.15 0.07
CA ILE A 67 -5.90 19.27 0.49
C ILE A 67 -6.42 17.85 0.75
N LYS A 68 -7.59 17.72 1.38
CA LYS A 68 -8.24 16.43 1.59
C LYS A 68 -8.61 15.76 0.26
N ASN A 69 -9.15 16.53 -0.69
CA ASN A 69 -9.42 16.03 -2.05
C ASN A 69 -8.13 15.58 -2.76
N LEU A 70 -7.03 16.32 -2.60
CA LEU A 70 -5.73 15.90 -3.12
C LEU A 70 -5.26 14.61 -2.45
N ALA A 71 -5.34 14.49 -1.12
CA ALA A 71 -4.95 13.27 -0.40
C ALA A 71 -5.74 12.04 -0.88
N VAL A 72 -7.06 12.16 -1.02
CA VAL A 72 -7.93 11.12 -1.57
C VAL A 72 -7.55 10.76 -3.01
N TRP A 73 -7.27 11.76 -3.86
CA TRP A 73 -6.83 11.54 -5.23
C TRP A 73 -5.47 10.82 -5.30
N LEU A 74 -4.50 11.20 -4.46
CA LEU A 74 -3.19 10.55 -4.39
C LEU A 74 -3.32 9.10 -3.90
N ALA A 75 -4.21 8.84 -2.93
CA ALA A 75 -4.52 7.50 -2.45
C ALA A 75 -5.15 6.63 -3.55
N ALA A 76 -6.13 7.16 -4.28
CA ALA A 76 -6.79 6.45 -5.37
C ALA A 76 -5.86 6.16 -6.55
N THR A 77 -5.00 7.11 -6.91
CA THR A 77 -4.04 6.98 -8.02
C THR A 77 -2.78 6.21 -7.64
N ARG A 78 -2.55 5.97 -6.34
CA ARG A 78 -1.38 5.24 -5.81
C ARG A 78 -0.05 5.76 -6.32
N LEU A 79 0.07 7.08 -6.46
CA LEU A 79 1.30 7.70 -6.97
C LEU A 79 2.42 7.59 -5.94
N TYR A 80 3.67 7.45 -6.43
CA TYR A 80 4.85 7.38 -5.57
C TYR A 80 5.22 8.80 -5.08
N VAL A 81 4.51 9.25 -4.05
CA VAL A 81 4.49 10.64 -3.60
C VAL A 81 4.30 10.71 -2.09
N GLU A 82 4.73 11.80 -1.49
CA GLU A 82 4.42 12.12 -0.09
C GLU A 82 3.76 13.50 -0.04
N LEU A 83 2.67 13.63 0.72
CA LEU A 83 1.98 14.90 0.93
C LEU A 83 2.29 15.40 2.35
N TYR A 84 2.71 16.66 2.45
CA TYR A 84 3.02 17.33 3.70
C TYR A 84 2.21 18.61 3.83
N LEU A 85 1.81 18.91 5.06
CA LEU A 85 1.45 20.25 5.49
C LEU A 85 2.65 20.87 6.20
N ALA A 86 2.83 22.17 6.03
CA ALA A 86 3.84 22.94 6.71
C ALA A 86 3.21 24.21 7.29
N THR A 87 3.53 24.51 8.53
CA THR A 87 3.06 25.72 9.22
C THR A 87 4.07 26.17 10.27
N THR A 88 3.84 27.31 10.90
CA THR A 88 4.71 27.80 11.98
C THR A 88 4.39 27.10 13.30
N THR A 89 5.35 27.06 14.23
CA THR A 89 5.13 26.51 15.58
C THR A 89 4.12 27.29 16.41
N GLU A 90 3.87 28.54 16.06
CA GLU A 90 2.90 29.42 16.72
C GLU A 90 1.45 29.19 16.25
N ALA A 91 1.29 28.50 15.12
CA ALA A 91 -0.03 28.26 14.58
C ALA A 91 -0.83 27.29 15.45
N THR A 92 -2.11 27.61 15.67
CA THR A 92 -3.00 26.73 16.46
C THR A 92 -3.40 25.50 15.64
N LEU A 93 -2.92 24.34 16.05
CA LEU A 93 -3.27 23.04 15.45
C LEU A 93 -4.40 22.37 16.23
N GLN A 94 -5.56 22.22 15.60
CA GLN A 94 -6.69 21.53 16.22
C GLN A 94 -6.42 20.02 16.32
N ALA A 95 -6.73 19.41 17.47
CA ALA A 95 -6.54 17.96 17.68
C ALA A 95 -7.30 17.10 16.66
N GLY A 96 -8.49 17.54 16.24
CA GLY A 96 -9.29 16.89 15.19
C GLY A 96 -8.54 16.85 13.85
N MET A 97 -7.97 17.99 13.44
CA MET A 97 -7.14 18.07 12.23
C MET A 97 -5.93 17.14 12.32
N LEU A 98 -5.21 17.11 13.45
CA LEU A 98 -4.06 16.22 13.64
C LEU A 98 -4.44 14.74 13.48
N THR A 99 -5.62 14.36 13.95
CA THR A 99 -6.17 13.01 13.79
C THR A 99 -6.48 12.71 12.33
N GLU A 100 -7.10 13.65 11.61
CA GLU A 100 -7.44 13.47 10.19
C GLU A 100 -6.21 13.38 9.29
N ILE A 101 -5.21 14.25 9.47
CA ILE A 101 -3.96 14.17 8.69
C ILE A 101 -3.21 12.87 8.99
N GLU A 102 -3.32 12.32 10.21
CA GLU A 102 -2.77 11.00 10.54
C GLU A 102 -3.41 9.89 9.72
N LYS A 103 -4.74 9.90 9.73
CA LYS A 103 -5.58 8.90 9.08
C LYS A 103 -5.28 8.86 7.58
N ASP A 104 -5.16 10.03 6.98
CA ASP A 104 -4.89 10.18 5.54
C ASP A 104 -3.39 10.12 5.20
N GLY A 105 -2.53 9.91 6.20
CA GLY A 105 -1.10 9.66 6.01
C GLY A 105 -0.30 10.90 5.58
N ILE A 106 -0.77 12.09 5.94
CA ILE A 106 -0.13 13.37 5.60
C ILE A 106 0.94 13.69 6.65
N GLY A 107 2.10 14.13 6.19
CA GLY A 107 3.19 14.56 7.06
C GLY A 107 3.02 16.00 7.52
N LEU A 108 3.74 16.38 8.57
CA LEU A 108 3.72 17.72 9.15
C LEU A 108 5.13 18.24 9.36
N PHE A 109 5.43 19.36 8.72
CA PHE A 109 6.59 20.20 9.03
C PHE A 109 6.17 21.36 9.94
N LEU A 110 6.97 21.63 10.96
CA LEU A 110 6.85 22.81 11.79
C LEU A 110 8.03 23.73 11.53
N VAL A 111 7.75 25.02 11.38
CA VAL A 111 8.74 26.06 11.12
C VAL A 111 8.82 26.99 12.32
N GLU A 112 10.00 27.10 12.92
CA GLU A 112 10.27 28.02 14.02
C GLU A 112 10.50 29.45 13.48
N GLU A 113 10.45 30.45 14.37
CA GLU A 113 10.60 31.86 13.98
C GLU A 113 11.95 32.17 13.29
N ASP A 114 13.00 31.47 13.71
CA ASP A 114 14.37 31.56 13.18
C ASP A 114 14.55 30.85 11.82
N GLY A 115 13.50 30.16 11.35
CA GLY A 115 13.51 29.40 10.11
C GLY A 115 14.03 27.96 10.24
N HIS A 116 14.24 27.46 11.46
CA HIS A 116 14.45 26.04 11.70
C HIS A 116 13.21 25.26 11.26
N VAL A 117 13.42 24.08 10.66
CA VAL A 117 12.34 23.23 10.14
C VAL A 117 12.49 21.85 10.78
N SER A 118 11.47 21.45 11.52
CA SER A 118 11.39 20.12 12.14
C SER A 118 10.30 19.28 11.47
N LEU A 119 10.58 17.98 11.33
CA LEU A 119 9.61 17.00 10.84
C LEU A 119 8.84 16.44 12.04
N SER A 120 7.71 17.06 12.37
CA SER A 120 6.83 16.61 13.45
C SER A 120 6.19 15.26 13.13
N ARG A 121 5.79 15.06 11.85
CA ARG A 121 5.18 13.81 11.40
C ARG A 121 5.63 13.44 9.99
N LYS A 122 6.05 12.20 9.81
CA LYS A 122 6.43 11.68 8.50
C LYS A 122 5.19 11.32 7.67
N ALA A 123 5.17 11.75 6.42
CA ALA A 123 4.11 11.36 5.48
C ALA A 123 4.22 9.87 5.11
N ARG A 124 3.08 9.27 4.77
CA ARG A 124 2.97 7.95 4.15
C ARG A 124 2.94 8.12 2.63
N ASN A 125 3.57 7.19 1.93
CA ASN A 125 3.49 7.14 0.47
C ASN A 125 2.28 6.28 0.08
N PRO A 126 1.26 6.84 -0.59
CA PRO A 126 0.02 6.11 -0.89
C PRO A 126 0.26 4.92 -1.82
N ALA A 127 1.29 4.95 -2.67
CA ALA A 127 1.68 3.78 -3.47
C ALA A 127 2.05 2.56 -2.61
N LEU A 128 2.54 2.81 -1.39
CA LEU A 128 3.05 1.81 -0.45
C LEU A 128 2.08 1.50 0.70
N VAL A 129 0.89 2.09 0.69
CA VAL A 129 -0.19 1.77 1.64
C VAL A 129 -1.12 0.75 0.97
N VAL A 130 -1.56 -0.23 1.77
CA VAL A 130 -2.50 -1.27 1.36
C VAL A 130 -3.78 -1.11 2.14
N THR A 131 -4.87 -0.93 1.41
CA THR A 131 -6.22 -0.92 1.98
C THR A 131 -7.02 -1.99 1.25
N PRO A 132 -7.36 -3.11 1.91
CA PRO A 132 -8.22 -4.11 1.32
C PRO A 132 -9.56 -3.50 0.92
N ASP A 133 -10.13 -3.97 -0.19
CA ASP A 133 -11.46 -3.58 -0.62
C ASP A 133 -12.47 -3.92 0.50
N PRO A 134 -13.23 -2.94 1.02
CA PRO A 134 -14.15 -3.16 2.14
C PRO A 134 -15.31 -4.12 1.80
N THR A 135 -15.57 -4.39 0.53
CA THR A 135 -16.66 -5.25 0.07
C THR A 135 -16.31 -6.75 0.08
N ILE A 136 -15.02 -7.10 0.17
CA ILE A 136 -14.59 -8.51 0.07
C ILE A 136 -14.83 -9.28 1.37
N LYS A 137 -15.19 -10.56 1.25
CA LYS A 137 -15.57 -11.42 2.38
C LYS A 137 -14.42 -12.33 2.78
N MET A 138 -13.69 -11.94 3.83
CA MET A 138 -12.54 -12.69 4.37
C MET A 138 -12.90 -13.78 5.41
N GLY A 139 -14.19 -13.99 5.70
CA GLY A 139 -14.65 -15.03 6.62
C GLY A 139 -13.91 -15.04 7.97
N ASN A 140 -13.58 -16.23 8.47
CA ASN A 140 -12.95 -16.41 9.79
C ASN A 140 -11.48 -15.96 9.85
N VAL A 141 -10.83 -15.70 8.72
CA VAL A 141 -9.42 -15.27 8.66
C VAL A 141 -9.27 -13.75 8.54
N LYS A 142 -10.38 -12.99 8.60
CA LYS A 142 -10.37 -11.52 8.51
C LYS A 142 -9.36 -10.88 9.46
N THR A 143 -9.31 -11.33 10.71
CA THR A 143 -8.39 -10.77 11.72
C THR A 143 -6.93 -10.97 11.32
N GLU A 144 -6.57 -12.15 10.79
CA GLU A 144 -5.21 -12.45 10.32
C GLU A 144 -4.85 -11.61 9.09
N VAL A 145 -5.77 -11.48 8.12
CA VAL A 145 -5.58 -10.60 6.94
C VAL A 145 -5.30 -9.17 7.37
N MET A 146 -6.15 -8.62 8.25
CA MET A 146 -6.00 -7.24 8.71
C MET A 146 -4.74 -7.03 9.55
N SER A 147 -4.32 -8.04 10.32
CA SER A 147 -3.05 -8.02 11.05
C SER A 147 -1.84 -7.93 10.10
N ALA A 148 -1.80 -8.78 9.07
CA ALA A 148 -0.74 -8.76 8.06
C ALA A 148 -0.70 -7.41 7.31
N VAL A 149 -1.87 -6.88 6.92
CA VAL A 149 -1.99 -5.54 6.28
C VAL A 149 -1.51 -4.43 7.20
N ARG A 150 -1.88 -4.47 8.48
CA ARG A 150 -1.46 -3.48 9.46
C ARG A 150 0.07 -3.49 9.62
N ARG A 151 0.66 -4.66 9.86
CA ARG A 151 2.12 -4.84 9.95
C ARG A 151 2.84 -4.30 8.71
N PHE A 152 2.29 -4.59 7.53
CA PHE A 152 2.80 -4.06 6.27
C PHE A 152 2.79 -2.52 6.21
N ASN A 153 1.66 -1.91 6.55
CA ASN A 153 1.48 -0.46 6.50
C ASN A 153 2.31 0.29 7.57
N GLU A 154 2.60 -0.35 8.71
CA GLU A 154 3.42 0.18 9.79
C GLU A 154 4.93 0.16 9.48
N GLY A 155 5.34 -0.39 8.34
CA GLY A 155 6.72 -0.36 7.84
C GLY A 155 7.41 -1.72 7.84
N ASP A 156 6.86 -2.70 8.55
CA ASP A 156 7.30 -4.10 8.50
C ASP A 156 6.68 -4.82 7.29
N ARG A 157 7.00 -4.31 6.11
CA ARG A 157 6.43 -4.75 4.83
C ARG A 157 6.81 -6.16 4.46
N LYS A 158 8.02 -6.57 4.82
CA LYS A 158 8.53 -7.90 4.49
C LYS A 158 7.78 -8.96 5.28
N ASP A 159 7.67 -8.81 6.59
CA ASP A 159 7.02 -9.81 7.42
C ASP A 159 5.50 -9.76 7.24
N GLY A 160 4.91 -8.56 7.10
CA GLY A 160 3.50 -8.44 6.73
C GLY A 160 3.14 -9.11 5.40
N LEU A 161 4.00 -9.04 4.39
CA LEU A 161 3.80 -9.77 3.13
C LEU A 161 4.04 -11.27 3.28
N ARG A 162 5.00 -11.69 4.10
CA ARG A 162 5.23 -13.11 4.40
C ARG A 162 4.00 -13.73 5.08
N ASP A 163 3.47 -13.07 6.11
CA ASP A 163 2.26 -13.51 6.81
C ASP A 163 1.08 -13.67 5.83
N MET A 164 0.95 -12.74 4.88
CA MET A 164 -0.07 -12.83 3.82
C MET A 164 0.16 -14.03 2.88
N CYS A 165 1.41 -14.30 2.51
CA CYS A 165 1.75 -15.45 1.66
C CYS A 165 1.40 -16.77 2.35
N GLU A 166 1.79 -16.92 3.62
CA GLU A 166 1.48 -18.10 4.44
C GLU A 166 -0.03 -18.27 4.60
N LEU A 167 -0.77 -17.17 4.78
CA LEU A 167 -2.22 -17.22 4.87
C LEU A 167 -2.87 -17.74 3.59
N VAL A 168 -2.49 -17.20 2.42
CA VAL A 168 -3.06 -17.63 1.13
C VAL A 168 -2.69 -19.08 0.83
N GLU A 169 -1.45 -19.49 1.09
CA GLU A 169 -1.00 -20.88 0.93
C GLU A 169 -1.82 -21.84 1.80
N ARG A 170 -1.95 -21.53 3.10
CA ARG A 170 -2.76 -22.32 4.05
C ARG A 170 -4.23 -22.41 3.64
N GLU A 171 -4.82 -21.32 3.15
CA GLU A 171 -6.21 -21.34 2.67
C GLU A 171 -6.36 -22.12 1.35
N THR A 172 -5.32 -22.17 0.51
CA THR A 172 -5.27 -23.01 -0.69
C THR A 172 -5.31 -24.49 -0.32
N GLU A 173 -4.48 -24.91 0.64
CA GLU A 173 -4.48 -26.29 1.12
C GLU A 173 -5.84 -26.69 1.71
N LYS A 174 -6.47 -25.80 2.50
CA LYS A 174 -7.82 -26.05 3.05
C LYS A 174 -8.89 -26.23 1.97
N VAL A 175 -8.80 -25.48 0.86
CA VAL A 175 -9.69 -25.69 -0.30
C VAL A 175 -9.47 -27.08 -0.89
N ALA A 176 -8.21 -27.48 -1.10
CA ALA A 176 -7.86 -28.78 -1.66
C ALA A 176 -8.33 -29.95 -0.78
N VAL A 177 -8.10 -29.88 0.53
CA VAL A 177 -8.56 -30.90 1.49
C VAL A 177 -10.09 -30.98 1.52
N LEU A 178 -10.79 -29.84 1.45
CA LEU A 178 -12.25 -29.82 1.40
C LEU A 178 -12.79 -30.42 0.10
N ALA A 179 -12.19 -30.07 -1.04
CA ALA A 179 -12.53 -30.61 -2.35
C ALA A 179 -12.39 -32.14 -2.38
N LEU A 180 -11.28 -32.66 -1.83
CA LEU A 180 -11.08 -34.10 -1.64
C LEU A 180 -12.21 -34.73 -0.80
N LYS A 181 -12.49 -34.19 0.38
CA LYS A 181 -13.52 -34.73 1.29
C LYS A 181 -14.92 -34.74 0.67
N LYS A 182 -15.17 -33.86 -0.29
CA LYS A 182 -16.43 -33.75 -1.02
C LYS A 182 -16.43 -34.52 -2.35
N GLY A 183 -15.39 -35.30 -2.63
CA GLY A 183 -15.30 -36.14 -3.83
C GLY A 183 -14.92 -35.41 -5.11
N TRP A 184 -14.62 -34.11 -5.05
CA TRP A 184 -14.22 -33.33 -6.23
C TRP A 184 -12.84 -33.75 -6.73
N LEU A 185 -11.94 -34.12 -5.81
CA LEU A 185 -10.59 -34.59 -6.11
C LEU A 185 -10.43 -36.07 -5.79
N SER A 186 -9.71 -36.80 -6.64
CA SER A 186 -9.47 -38.25 -6.51
C SER A 186 -8.03 -38.58 -6.06
N ILE A 187 -7.50 -37.84 -5.08
CA ILE A 187 -6.11 -37.93 -4.60
C ILE A 187 -6.06 -38.15 -3.08
N GLY A 188 -5.06 -38.85 -2.56
CA GLY A 188 -4.93 -39.03 -1.10
C GLY A 188 -4.63 -37.72 -0.34
N GLU A 189 -5.20 -37.55 0.85
CA GLU A 189 -5.01 -36.34 1.68
C GLU A 189 -3.52 -36.09 2.02
N ASP A 190 -2.77 -37.15 2.34
CA ASP A 190 -1.34 -37.06 2.63
C ASP A 190 -0.52 -36.54 1.44
N LYS A 191 -0.98 -36.83 0.21
CA LYS A 191 -0.32 -36.34 -0.99
C LYS A 191 -0.59 -34.85 -1.18
N ILE A 192 -1.79 -34.36 -0.87
CA ILE A 192 -2.10 -32.92 -0.89
C ILE A 192 -1.19 -32.16 0.08
N LYS A 193 -1.06 -32.65 1.32
CA LYS A 193 -0.25 -31.99 2.37
C LYS A 193 1.25 -31.94 2.05
N LYS A 194 1.74 -32.89 1.24
CA LYS A 194 3.16 -32.95 0.81
C LYS A 194 3.42 -32.24 -0.52
N MET A 195 2.38 -31.83 -1.25
CA MET A 195 2.54 -31.06 -2.49
C MET A 195 3.03 -29.66 -2.16
N ASP A 196 3.99 -29.18 -2.95
CA ASP A 196 4.29 -27.76 -2.95
C ASP A 196 3.06 -26.93 -3.39
N TRP A 197 3.06 -25.67 -3.00
CA TRP A 197 1.94 -24.76 -3.28
C TRP A 197 1.66 -24.62 -4.78
N ALA A 198 2.68 -24.71 -5.64
CA ALA A 198 2.50 -24.64 -7.09
C ALA A 198 1.66 -25.81 -7.62
N ASN A 199 1.94 -27.01 -7.12
CA ASN A 199 1.24 -28.23 -7.47
C ASN A 199 -0.18 -28.24 -6.90
N GLN A 200 -0.41 -27.70 -5.71
CA GLN A 200 -1.76 -27.51 -5.17
C GLN A 200 -2.61 -26.58 -6.06
N ILE A 201 -2.04 -25.45 -6.52
CA ILE A 201 -2.73 -24.53 -7.45
C ILE A 201 -3.05 -25.24 -8.77
N ASN A 202 -2.07 -25.91 -9.37
CA ASN A 202 -2.25 -26.63 -10.63
C ASN A 202 -3.29 -27.75 -10.53
N MET A 203 -3.33 -28.46 -9.40
CA MET A 203 -4.33 -29.49 -9.14
C MET A 203 -5.75 -28.91 -9.10
N LEU A 204 -5.96 -27.83 -8.34
CA LEU A 204 -7.27 -27.17 -8.23
C LEU A 204 -7.77 -26.56 -9.55
N ALA A 205 -6.85 -26.23 -10.46
CA ALA A 205 -7.15 -25.73 -11.80
C ALA A 205 -7.18 -26.81 -12.90
N SER A 206 -6.85 -28.07 -12.58
CA SER A 206 -6.82 -29.16 -13.56
C SER A 206 -8.22 -29.71 -13.81
N GLY A 207 -8.63 -29.80 -15.08
CA GLY A 207 -9.91 -30.41 -15.45
C GLY A 207 -9.90 -31.93 -15.51
N ASN A 208 -8.73 -32.56 -15.69
CA ASN A 208 -8.67 -33.94 -16.19
C ASN A 208 -7.82 -34.90 -15.34
N SER A 209 -6.78 -34.42 -14.62
CA SER A 209 -5.81 -35.33 -13.97
C SER A 209 -6.16 -35.71 -12.54
N TYR A 210 -6.99 -34.91 -11.88
CA TYR A 210 -7.32 -35.05 -10.46
C TYR A 210 -8.81 -34.89 -10.14
N ASN A 211 -9.62 -34.50 -11.12
CA ASN A 211 -11.04 -34.24 -10.94
C ASN A 211 -11.87 -35.50 -11.20
N SER A 212 -12.80 -35.80 -10.30
CA SER A 212 -13.75 -36.92 -10.43
C SER A 212 -14.92 -36.60 -11.39
N GLY A 213 -14.63 -36.03 -12.56
CA GLY A 213 -15.65 -35.62 -13.54
C GLY A 213 -16.28 -34.23 -13.29
N HIS A 214 -15.76 -33.46 -12.33
CA HIS A 214 -16.16 -32.08 -12.09
C HIS A 214 -15.36 -31.08 -12.93
N SER A 215 -15.95 -29.91 -13.20
CA SER A 215 -15.22 -28.77 -13.74
C SER A 215 -14.10 -28.31 -12.78
N PRO A 216 -13.01 -27.69 -13.29
CA PRO A 216 -11.99 -27.08 -12.46
C PRO A 216 -12.57 -26.18 -11.36
N LEU A 217 -11.99 -26.24 -10.16
CA LEU A 217 -12.39 -25.39 -9.05
C LEU A 217 -11.86 -23.96 -9.22
N MET A 218 -10.66 -23.82 -9.79
CA MET A 218 -10.08 -22.53 -10.16
C MET A 218 -10.17 -22.35 -11.69
N ASP A 219 -10.61 -21.17 -12.11
CA ASP A 219 -10.50 -20.76 -13.51
C ASP A 219 -9.07 -20.34 -13.86
N SER A 220 -8.83 -20.03 -15.14
CA SER A 220 -7.51 -19.59 -15.61
C SER A 220 -7.03 -18.31 -14.95
N ASN A 221 -7.93 -17.37 -14.68
CA ASN A 221 -7.56 -16.06 -14.13
C ASN A 221 -7.09 -16.20 -12.67
N LEU A 222 -7.86 -16.90 -11.84
CA LEU A 222 -7.49 -17.18 -10.46
C LEU A 222 -6.21 -18.03 -10.40
N LYS A 223 -6.04 -19.00 -11.29
CA LYS A 223 -4.80 -19.78 -11.38
C LYS A 223 -3.58 -18.86 -11.64
N ASP A 224 -3.68 -17.99 -12.63
CA ASP A 224 -2.59 -17.08 -13.01
C ASP A 224 -2.27 -16.09 -11.89
N ASP A 225 -3.30 -15.54 -11.24
CA ASP A 225 -3.14 -14.67 -10.08
C ASP A 225 -2.47 -15.38 -8.90
N MET A 226 -2.84 -16.62 -8.59
CA MET A 226 -2.23 -17.43 -7.54
C MET A 226 -0.76 -17.73 -7.84
N HIS A 227 -0.42 -18.08 -9.09
CA HIS A 227 0.98 -18.27 -9.49
C HIS A 227 1.79 -16.97 -9.45
N SER A 228 1.19 -15.86 -9.85
CA SER A 228 1.78 -14.53 -9.78
C SER A 228 2.05 -14.14 -8.32
N PHE A 229 1.09 -14.39 -7.42
CA PHE A 229 1.21 -14.13 -5.99
C PHE A 229 2.20 -15.05 -5.29
N ARG A 230 2.29 -16.33 -5.67
CA ARG A 230 3.33 -17.26 -5.18
C ARG A 230 4.74 -16.69 -5.35
N GLY A 231 4.99 -15.96 -6.45
CA GLY A 231 6.24 -15.26 -6.70
C GLY A 231 6.61 -14.21 -5.64
N ALA A 232 5.64 -13.72 -4.86
CA ALA A 232 5.87 -12.79 -3.76
C ALA A 232 6.74 -13.40 -2.64
N ARG A 233 6.67 -14.73 -2.43
CA ARG A 233 7.49 -15.42 -1.44
C ARG A 233 8.99 -15.29 -1.74
N ASN A 234 9.35 -15.39 -3.02
CA ASN A 234 10.72 -15.17 -3.46
C ASN A 234 11.17 -13.71 -3.21
N LEU A 235 10.25 -12.73 -3.30
CA LEU A 235 10.58 -11.34 -3.05
C LEU A 235 10.95 -11.08 -1.58
N VAL A 236 10.30 -11.79 -0.64
CA VAL A 236 10.56 -11.62 0.79
C VAL A 236 11.74 -12.48 1.27
N ASP A 237 11.91 -13.69 0.77
CA ASP A 237 12.87 -14.64 1.36
C ASP A 237 14.31 -14.49 0.81
N HIS A 238 14.49 -13.92 -0.39
CA HIS A 238 15.84 -13.70 -0.92
C HIS A 238 16.52 -12.45 -0.36
N LYS A 239 17.83 -12.54 -0.08
CA LYS A 239 18.65 -11.37 0.28
C LYS A 239 18.66 -10.33 -0.84
N VAL A 240 18.67 -9.06 -0.46
CA VAL A 240 18.73 -7.91 -1.36
C VAL A 240 20.17 -7.50 -1.55
N ARG A 241 20.61 -7.32 -2.80
CA ARG A 241 22.03 -7.07 -3.14
C ARG A 241 22.38 -5.59 -3.22
N SER A 242 21.39 -4.70 -3.27
CA SER A 242 21.61 -3.26 -3.35
C SER A 242 20.42 -2.43 -2.85
N LYS A 243 20.67 -1.17 -2.47
CA LYS A 243 19.63 -0.20 -2.11
C LYS A 243 18.65 0.09 -3.26
N ARG A 244 19.11 0.03 -4.51
CA ARG A 244 18.26 0.21 -5.69
C ARG A 244 17.28 -0.97 -5.85
N GLU A 245 17.76 -2.18 -5.62
CA GLU A 245 16.93 -3.38 -5.62
C GLU A 245 15.90 -3.35 -4.49
N GLU A 246 16.30 -2.91 -3.30
CA GLU A 246 15.38 -2.71 -2.16
C GLU A 246 14.22 -1.79 -2.56
N ILE A 247 14.50 -0.61 -3.11
CA ILE A 247 13.46 0.34 -3.53
C ILE A 247 12.52 -0.27 -4.59
N LYS A 248 13.06 -1.07 -5.53
CA LYS A 248 12.26 -1.76 -6.53
C LYS A 248 11.35 -2.81 -5.88
N ARG A 249 11.86 -3.60 -4.93
CA ARG A 249 11.08 -4.61 -4.21
C ARG A 249 9.98 -3.99 -3.37
N GLN A 250 10.22 -2.84 -2.73
CA GLN A 250 9.20 -2.14 -1.94
C GLN A 250 7.93 -1.81 -2.75
N ARG A 251 8.08 -1.49 -4.04
CA ARG A 251 6.92 -1.27 -4.93
C ARG A 251 6.19 -2.57 -5.24
N GLN A 252 6.95 -3.62 -5.58
CA GLN A 252 6.39 -4.95 -5.83
C GLN A 252 5.69 -5.52 -4.60
N PHE A 253 6.21 -5.27 -3.39
CA PHE A 253 5.60 -5.67 -2.15
C PHE A 253 4.18 -5.10 -2.01
N ALA A 254 3.98 -3.82 -2.31
CA ALA A 254 2.67 -3.20 -2.21
C ALA A 254 1.67 -3.79 -3.22
N GLU A 255 2.10 -4.02 -4.46
CA GLU A 255 1.28 -4.67 -5.49
C GLU A 255 0.87 -6.09 -5.09
N ARG A 256 1.82 -6.89 -4.59
CA ARG A 256 1.53 -8.25 -4.11
C ARG A 256 0.62 -8.23 -2.89
N MET A 257 0.89 -7.35 -1.94
CA MET A 257 0.11 -7.25 -0.72
C MET A 257 -1.34 -6.84 -0.98
N MET A 258 -1.62 -6.03 -2.00
CA MET A 258 -3.00 -5.72 -2.44
C MET A 258 -3.74 -6.95 -2.98
N MET A 259 -3.02 -7.87 -3.63
CA MET A 259 -3.60 -9.07 -4.23
C MET A 259 -4.03 -10.10 -3.17
N GLY A 260 -3.26 -10.23 -2.09
CA GLY A 260 -3.48 -11.22 -1.03
C GLY A 260 -4.91 -11.25 -0.46
N PRO A 261 -5.46 -10.14 0.05
CA PRO A 261 -6.82 -10.09 0.58
C PRO A 261 -7.90 -10.55 -0.42
N ARG A 262 -7.76 -10.20 -1.71
CA ARG A 262 -8.66 -10.66 -2.76
C ARG A 262 -8.57 -12.17 -2.93
N LEU A 263 -7.36 -12.72 -3.05
CA LEU A 263 -7.14 -14.16 -3.19
C LEU A 263 -7.72 -14.95 -2.00
N VAL A 264 -7.55 -14.46 -0.77
CA VAL A 264 -8.19 -15.05 0.41
C VAL A 264 -9.71 -15.08 0.27
N SER A 265 -10.33 -13.97 -0.17
CA SER A 265 -11.78 -13.90 -0.40
C SER A 265 -12.26 -14.87 -1.49
N GLU A 266 -11.47 -15.04 -2.56
CA GLU A 266 -11.78 -15.99 -3.64
C GLU A 266 -11.67 -17.44 -3.16
N LEU A 267 -10.61 -17.80 -2.44
CA LEU A 267 -10.46 -19.13 -1.81
C LEU A 267 -11.61 -19.43 -0.83
N ILE A 268 -12.08 -18.44 -0.08
CA ILE A 268 -13.25 -18.59 0.80
C ILE A 268 -14.53 -18.82 0.00
N SER A 269 -14.69 -18.14 -1.12
CA SER A 269 -15.82 -18.33 -2.02
C SER A 269 -15.80 -19.74 -2.63
N LEU A 270 -14.63 -20.26 -3.01
CA LEU A 270 -14.48 -21.64 -3.45
C LEU A 270 -14.89 -22.65 -2.36
N LYS A 271 -14.46 -22.45 -1.11
CA LYS A 271 -14.89 -23.31 0.00
C LYS A 271 -16.40 -23.33 0.19
N ARG A 272 -17.10 -22.22 -0.09
CA ARG A 272 -18.57 -22.17 -0.04
C ARG A 272 -19.20 -22.91 -1.20
N LYS A 273 -18.65 -22.81 -2.41
CA LYS A 273 -19.12 -23.53 -3.61
C LYS A 273 -19.00 -25.04 -3.49
N ILE A 274 -17.97 -25.52 -2.79
CA ILE A 274 -17.72 -26.95 -2.56
C ILE A 274 -18.64 -27.56 -1.48
N ARG A 275 -19.13 -26.74 -0.54
CA ARG A 275 -19.92 -27.21 0.61
C ARG A 275 -21.28 -27.75 0.20
#